data_AF-A0AA90P119-F1
#
_entry.id   AF-A0AA90P119-F1
#
_cell.length_a   1.000
_cell.length_b   1.000
_cell.length_c   1.000
_cell.angle_alpha   90.00
_cell.angle_beta   90.00
_cell.angle_gamma   90.00
#
_symmetry.space_group_name_H-M   'P 1'
#
loop_
_entity.id
_entity.type
_entity.pdbx_description
1 polymer ?
#
loop_
_entity_poly.entity_id
_entity_poly.type
_entity_poly.pdbx_seq_one_letter_code
_entity_poly.pdbx_strand_id
1 'polypeptide(L)'
;MELWKMNQKVSELSDVIPYYFFSLVSSCLSLATMMVIIIEGSLGGLGIIVFSFYVVIPYLLFAVPVQVFFNKYPKKFSLIYFSLYILFSLLAVFIYSSVLNFDFSMDVLTTKNYYAISLSAALFFWFWDSVFLQKKRSAS
;
A
#
# COMPACT_ATOMS: atom_id res chain seq x y z
N MET A 1 4.06 0.05 37.62
CA MET A 1 4.41 -1.07 36.71
C MET A 1 3.86 -0.85 35.29
N GLU A 2 2.71 -0.19 35.12
CA GLU A 2 2.10 0.12 33.81
C GLU A 2 2.86 1.17 32.97
N LEU A 3 3.37 2.25 33.60
CA LEU A 3 4.04 3.37 32.91
C LEU A 3 5.30 2.96 32.13
N TRP A 4 6.10 2.05 32.70
CA TRP A 4 7.32 1.56 32.04
C TRP A 4 7.00 0.69 30.82
N LYS A 5 5.95 -0.14 30.89
CA LYS A 5 5.48 -0.94 29.73
C LYS A 5 4.96 -0.05 28.60
N MET A 6 4.26 1.03 28.94
CA MET A 6 3.81 2.02 27.95
C MET A 6 5.00 2.71 27.28
N ASN A 7 5.98 3.16 28.06
CA ASN A 7 7.17 3.83 27.54
C ASN A 7 7.98 2.91 26.62
N GLN A 8 8.10 1.63 26.97
CA GLN A 8 8.76 0.62 26.14
C GLN A 8 8.03 0.42 24.80
N LYS A 9 6.68 0.26 24.81
CA LYS A 9 5.89 0.16 23.57
C LYS A 9 6.00 1.40 22.70
N VAL A 10 6.04 2.59 23.29
CA VAL A 10 6.20 3.86 22.57
C VAL A 10 7.59 3.94 21.92
N SER A 11 8.64 3.53 22.63
CA SER A 11 10.00 3.44 22.09
C SER A 11 10.07 2.46 20.91
N GLU A 12 9.53 1.26 21.08
CA GLU A 12 9.50 0.25 20.02
C GLU A 12 8.71 0.74 18.80
N LEU A 13 7.61 1.45 19.00
CA LEU A 13 6.84 2.04 17.89
C LEU A 13 7.65 3.14 17.18
N SER A 14 8.30 4.03 17.94
CA SER A 14 9.13 5.12 17.42
C SER A 14 10.22 4.60 16.48
N ASP A 15 10.83 3.47 16.81
CA ASP A 15 11.89 2.86 16.00
C ASP A 15 11.37 2.32 14.66
N VAL A 16 10.09 1.94 14.57
CA VAL A 16 9.51 1.32 13.37
C VAL A 16 8.76 2.34 12.49
N ILE A 17 8.21 3.41 13.06
CA ILE A 17 7.54 4.51 12.33
C ILE A 17 8.28 4.98 11.07
N PRO A 18 9.59 5.27 11.08
CA PRO A 18 10.28 5.74 9.88
C PRO A 18 10.23 4.72 8.74
N TYR A 19 10.26 3.42 9.02
CA TYR A 19 10.18 2.38 7.98
C TYR A 19 8.79 2.32 7.34
N TYR A 20 7.72 2.50 8.13
CA TYR A 20 6.36 2.61 7.58
C TYR A 20 6.22 3.86 6.72
N PHE A 21 6.81 4.98 7.14
CA PHE A 21 6.80 6.21 6.38
C PHE A 21 7.55 6.07 5.04
N PHE A 22 8.75 5.48 5.04
CA PHE A 22 9.49 5.22 3.80
C PHE A 22 8.74 4.26 2.88
N SER A 23 8.15 3.19 3.42
CA SER A 23 7.32 2.27 2.65
C SER A 23 6.12 2.97 2.00
N LEU A 24 5.44 3.85 2.75
CA LEU A 24 4.32 4.65 2.25
C LEU A 24 4.76 5.55 1.10
N VAL A 25 5.79 6.36 1.31
CA VAL A 25 6.26 7.34 0.32
C VAL A 25 6.71 6.63 -0.97
N SER A 26 7.53 5.57 -0.85
CA SER A 26 8.00 4.82 -2.02
C SER A 26 6.87 4.12 -2.76
N SER A 27 5.90 3.57 -2.04
CA SER A 27 4.72 2.92 -2.64
C SER A 27 3.82 3.89 -3.38
N CYS A 28 3.47 5.01 -2.74
CA CYS A 28 2.61 6.03 -3.34
C CYS A 28 3.26 6.65 -4.58
N LEU A 29 4.56 6.97 -4.50
CA LEU A 29 5.29 7.55 -5.62
C LEU A 29 5.37 6.58 -6.81
N SER A 30 5.67 5.30 -6.55
CA SER A 30 5.77 4.28 -7.60
C SER A 30 4.43 4.06 -8.31
N LEU A 31 3.34 3.94 -7.56
CA LEU A 31 2.01 3.74 -8.13
C LEU A 31 1.53 5.00 -8.86
N ALA A 32 1.78 6.19 -8.32
CA ALA A 32 1.43 7.45 -8.97
C ALA A 32 2.15 7.62 -10.31
N THR A 33 3.45 7.28 -10.39
CA THR A 33 4.18 7.28 -11.66
C THR A 33 3.56 6.33 -12.67
N MET A 34 3.18 5.11 -12.26
CA MET A 34 2.53 4.16 -13.17
C MET A 34 1.16 4.64 -13.65
N MET A 35 0.38 5.30 -12.78
CA MET A 35 -0.90 5.89 -13.17
C MET A 35 -0.73 6.97 -14.24
N VAL A 36 0.25 7.86 -14.08
CA VAL A 36 0.53 8.90 -15.08
C VAL A 36 0.90 8.30 -16.43
N ILE A 37 1.71 7.22 -16.42
CA ILE A 37 2.12 6.52 -17.65
C ILE A 37 0.91 5.84 -18.32
N ILE A 38 0.05 5.16 -17.56
CA ILE A 38 -1.11 4.43 -18.09
C ILE A 38 -2.20 5.38 -18.62
N ILE A 39 -2.43 6.51 -17.94
CA ILE A 39 -3.49 7.46 -18.28
C ILE A 39 -3.07 8.40 -19.43
N GLU A 40 -1.83 8.30 -19.92
CA GLU A 40 -1.27 9.19 -20.96
C GLU A 40 -1.51 10.69 -20.64
N GLY A 41 -1.41 11.04 -19.36
CA GLY A 41 -1.75 12.38 -18.88
C GLY A 41 -0.67 13.42 -19.20
N SER A 42 -1.04 14.52 -19.85
CA SER A 42 -0.17 15.67 -20.17
C SER A 42 0.38 16.42 -18.96
N LEU A 43 -0.01 16.03 -17.74
CA LEU A 43 0.35 16.72 -16.49
C LEU A 43 1.79 16.46 -16.02
N GLY A 44 2.49 15.48 -16.60
CA GLY A 44 3.90 15.19 -16.28
C GLY A 44 4.15 15.04 -14.77
N GLY A 45 5.16 15.73 -14.25
CA GLY A 45 5.53 15.69 -12.83
C GLY A 45 4.44 16.17 -11.86
N LEU A 46 3.58 17.12 -12.26
CA LEU A 46 2.46 17.57 -11.43
C LEU A 46 1.43 16.45 -11.24
N GLY A 47 1.22 15.62 -12.26
CA GLY A 47 0.37 14.43 -12.17
C GLY A 47 0.84 13.47 -11.09
N ILE A 48 2.16 13.25 -10.99
CA ILE A 48 2.73 12.34 -9.97
C ILE A 48 2.41 12.84 -8.56
N ILE A 49 2.54 14.16 -8.31
CA ILE A 49 2.24 14.75 -7.00
C ILE A 49 0.75 14.55 -6.67
N VAL A 50 -0.14 14.92 -7.59
CA VAL A 50 -1.60 14.81 -7.39
C VAL A 50 -2.02 13.37 -7.16
N PHE A 51 -1.60 12.44 -8.01
CA PHE A 51 -1.93 11.02 -7.85
C PHE A 51 -1.32 10.41 -6.59
N SER A 52 -0.16 10.87 -6.13
CA SER A 52 0.42 10.39 -4.87
C SER A 52 -0.51 10.67 -3.69
N PHE A 53 -1.16 11.84 -3.64
CA PHE A 53 -2.16 12.13 -2.61
C PHE A 53 -3.39 11.23 -2.70
N TYR A 54 -3.87 10.95 -3.92
CA TYR A 54 -4.99 10.03 -4.12
C TYR A 54 -4.68 8.60 -3.71
N VAL A 55 -3.45 8.13 -3.91
CA VAL A 55 -3.00 6.78 -3.57
C VAL A 55 -2.80 6.59 -2.05
N VAL A 56 -2.55 7.67 -1.30
CA VAL A 56 -2.34 7.58 0.15
C VAL A 56 -3.56 6.97 0.86
N ILE A 57 -4.77 7.38 0.50
CA ILE A 57 -6.00 6.90 1.15
C ILE A 57 -6.17 5.37 1.02
N PRO A 58 -6.20 4.78 -0.20
CA PRO A 58 -6.30 3.32 -0.34
C PRO A 58 -5.10 2.59 0.26
N TYR A 59 -3.89 3.18 0.23
CA TYR A 59 -2.76 2.59 0.94
C TYR A 59 -3.01 2.51 2.46
N LEU A 60 -3.44 3.60 3.09
CA LEU A 60 -3.70 3.64 4.53
C LEU A 60 -4.84 2.70 4.94
N LEU A 61 -5.88 2.58 4.11
CA LEU A 61 -7.03 1.74 4.42
C LEU A 61 -6.79 0.25 4.20
N PHE A 62 -6.01 -0.11 3.18
CA PHE A 62 -5.87 -1.50 2.75
C PHE A 62 -4.45 -2.05 2.92
N ALA A 63 -3.41 -1.27 2.59
CA ALA A 63 -2.04 -1.73 2.72
C ALA A 63 -1.60 -1.72 4.19
N VAL A 64 -1.80 -0.63 4.94
CA VAL A 64 -1.30 -0.53 6.33
C VAL A 64 -1.85 -1.61 7.26
N PRO A 65 -3.16 -1.95 7.27
CA PRO A 65 -3.67 -3.05 8.10
C PRO A 65 -3.02 -4.38 7.75
N VAL A 66 -2.80 -4.63 6.45
CA VAL A 66 -2.12 -5.82 5.93
C VAL A 66 -0.66 -5.84 6.40
N GLN A 67 0.04 -4.71 6.35
CA GLN A 67 1.42 -4.56 6.85
C GLN A 67 1.52 -4.87 8.34
N VAL A 68 0.65 -4.25 9.15
CA VAL A 68 0.63 -4.45 10.61
C VAL A 68 0.31 -5.90 10.95
N PHE A 69 -0.58 -6.55 10.20
CA PHE A 69 -0.92 -7.95 10.41
C PHE A 69 0.24 -8.89 10.06
N PHE A 70 0.92 -8.68 8.93
CA PHE A 70 2.02 -9.53 8.49
C PHE A 70 3.35 -9.27 9.18
N ASN A 71 3.59 -8.08 9.71
CA ASN A 71 4.79 -7.79 10.48
C ASN A 71 4.85 -8.61 11.79
N LYS A 72 3.75 -9.24 12.23
CA LYS A 72 3.76 -10.23 13.31
C LYS A 72 4.58 -11.49 12.95
N TYR A 73 4.61 -11.86 11.67
CA TYR A 73 5.31 -13.03 11.13
C TYR A 73 6.09 -12.63 9.87
N PRO A 74 7.23 -11.93 10.02
CA PRO A 74 7.94 -11.35 8.88
C PRO A 74 8.46 -12.45 7.94
N LYS A 75 8.01 -12.44 6.69
CA LYS A 75 8.45 -13.34 5.61
C LYS A 75 8.74 -12.55 4.34
N LYS A 76 9.99 -12.11 4.19
CA LYS A 76 10.48 -11.36 3.02
C LYS A 76 10.02 -11.97 1.72
N PHE A 77 9.38 -11.16 0.87
CA PHE A 77 8.93 -11.54 -0.47
C PHE A 77 8.08 -12.82 -0.51
N SER A 78 7.25 -13.02 0.51
CA SER A 78 6.30 -14.13 0.52
C SER A 78 5.24 -13.97 -0.57
N LEU A 79 5.13 -14.96 -1.47
CA LEU A 79 4.09 -15.02 -2.50
C LEU A 79 2.68 -15.16 -1.90
N ILE A 80 2.57 -15.73 -0.69
CA ILE A 80 1.30 -15.80 0.04
C ILE A 80 0.86 -14.38 0.42
N TYR A 81 1.79 -13.54 0.88
CA TYR A 81 1.49 -12.15 1.20
C TYR A 81 1.17 -11.36 -0.07
N PHE A 82 1.89 -11.60 -1.16
CA PHE A 82 1.57 -11.00 -2.46
C PHE A 82 0.13 -11.33 -2.91
N SER A 83 -0.31 -12.57 -2.75
CA SER A 83 -1.69 -12.98 -3.07
C SER A 83 -2.73 -12.22 -2.24
N LEU A 84 -2.42 -11.94 -0.96
CA LEU A 84 -3.29 -11.15 -0.10
C LEU A 84 -3.30 -9.67 -0.52
N TYR A 85 -2.15 -9.10 -0.87
CA TYR A 85 -2.08 -7.76 -1.46
C TYR A 85 -2.92 -7.65 -2.73
N ILE A 86 -2.92 -8.67 -3.60
CA ILE A 86 -3.79 -8.69 -4.79
C ILE A 86 -5.27 -8.59 -4.39
N LEU A 87 -5.72 -9.40 -3.43
CA LEU A 87 -7.12 -9.39 -2.98
C LEU A 87 -7.53 -8.03 -2.40
N PHE A 88 -6.70 -7.45 -1.53
CA PHE A 88 -6.98 -6.15 -0.92
C PHE A 88 -6.91 -5.01 -1.94
N SER A 89 -5.97 -5.06 -2.89
CA SER A 89 -5.87 -4.06 -3.96
C SER A 89 -7.05 -4.11 -4.93
N LEU A 90 -7.54 -5.30 -5.30
CA LEU A 90 -8.76 -5.44 -6.11
C LEU A 90 -9.97 -4.76 -5.43
N LEU A 91 -10.14 -5.01 -4.13
CA LEU A 91 -11.20 -4.39 -3.35
C LEU A 91 -11.02 -2.87 -3.24
N ALA A 92 -9.79 -2.42 -2.98
CA ALA A 92 -9.46 -1.00 -2.87
C ALA A 92 -9.77 -0.22 -4.15
N VAL A 93 -9.36 -0.75 -5.30
CA VAL A 93 -9.57 -0.12 -6.60
C VAL A 93 -11.05 -0.13 -6.98
N PHE A 94 -11.79 -1.19 -6.63
CA PHE A 94 -13.23 -1.26 -6.86
C PHE A 94 -13.98 -0.18 -6.06
N ILE A 95 -13.69 -0.07 -4.76
CA ILE A 95 -14.27 0.96 -3.90
C ILE A 95 -13.87 2.35 -4.39
N TYR A 96 -12.60 2.56 -4.70
CA TYR A 96 -12.09 3.83 -5.21
C TYR A 96 -12.80 4.25 -6.50
N SER A 97 -12.94 3.33 -7.46
CA SER A 97 -13.64 3.60 -8.71
C SER A 97 -15.13 3.86 -8.49
N SER A 98 -15.77 3.15 -7.56
CA SER A 98 -17.19 3.35 -7.26
C SER A 98 -17.45 4.72 -6.63
N VAL A 99 -16.57 5.14 -5.72
CA VAL A 99 -16.65 6.45 -5.07
C VAL A 99 -16.37 7.59 -6.04
N LEU A 100 -15.35 7.46 -6.91
CA LEU A 100 -15.02 8.49 -7.89
C LEU A 100 -16.13 8.72 -8.92
N ASN A 101 -16.73 7.65 -9.41
CA ASN A 101 -17.77 7.73 -10.44
C ASN A 101 -19.18 7.96 -9.87
N PHE A 102 -19.32 7.97 -8.53
CA PHE A 102 -20.62 7.95 -7.85
C PHE A 102 -21.55 6.84 -8.36
N ASP A 103 -20.97 5.71 -8.75
CA ASP A 103 -21.68 4.59 -9.37
C ASP A 103 -21.08 3.26 -8.90
N PHE A 104 -21.92 2.37 -8.38
CA PHE A 104 -21.54 1.03 -7.91
C PHE A 104 -21.78 -0.03 -8.99
N SER A 105 -21.48 0.30 -10.24
CA SER A 105 -21.61 -0.66 -11.34
C SER A 105 -20.52 -1.74 -11.29
N MET A 106 -20.95 -2.98 -11.52
CA MET A 106 -20.05 -4.12 -11.69
C MET A 106 -19.32 -4.09 -13.04
N ASP A 107 -19.68 -3.18 -13.94
CA ASP A 107 -19.03 -3.00 -15.24
C ASP A 107 -17.55 -2.65 -15.10
N VAL A 108 -17.15 -2.00 -13.99
CA VAL A 108 -15.74 -1.71 -13.68
C VAL A 108 -14.89 -2.98 -13.69
N LEU A 109 -15.46 -4.12 -13.24
CA LEU A 109 -14.78 -5.41 -13.21
C LEU A 109 -14.51 -5.97 -14.61
N THR A 110 -15.18 -5.48 -15.64
CA THR A 110 -14.94 -5.90 -17.03
C THR A 110 -13.76 -5.15 -17.67
N THR A 111 -13.28 -4.08 -17.03
CA THR A 111 -12.26 -3.21 -17.62
C THR A 111 -10.85 -3.75 -17.41
N LYS A 112 -10.03 -3.74 -18.47
CA LYS A 112 -8.61 -4.12 -18.38
C LYS A 112 -7.84 -3.23 -17.39
N ASN A 113 -8.19 -1.95 -17.34
CA ASN A 113 -7.54 -0.96 -16.48
C ASN A 113 -7.74 -1.29 -15.00
N TYR A 114 -8.92 -1.78 -14.60
CA TYR A 114 -9.19 -2.23 -13.23
C TYR A 114 -8.17 -3.27 -12.76
N TYR A 115 -7.95 -4.32 -13.56
CA TYR A 115 -6.99 -5.38 -13.22
C TYR A 115 -5.54 -4.88 -13.28
N ALA A 116 -5.17 -4.09 -14.29
CA ALA A 116 -3.81 -3.58 -14.44
C ALA A 116 -3.40 -2.68 -13.26
N ILE A 117 -4.29 -1.78 -12.85
CA ILE A 117 -4.10 -0.90 -11.70
C ILE A 117 -4.03 -1.70 -10.40
N SER A 118 -4.95 -2.65 -10.20
CA SER A 118 -5.01 -3.47 -8.98
C SER A 118 -3.74 -4.32 -8.82
N LEU A 119 -3.28 -4.96 -9.89
CA LEU A 119 -2.04 -5.74 -9.87
C LEU A 119 -0.81 -4.86 -9.63
N SER A 120 -0.76 -3.67 -10.23
CA SER A 120 0.34 -2.72 -10.02
C SER A 120 0.38 -2.24 -8.57
N ALA A 121 -0.77 -1.89 -8.00
CA ALA A 121 -0.88 -1.49 -6.60
C ALA A 121 -0.41 -2.60 -5.65
N ALA A 122 -0.88 -3.83 -5.88
CA ALA A 122 -0.48 -5.00 -5.10
C ALA A 122 1.04 -5.22 -5.18
N LEU A 123 1.62 -5.12 -6.38
CA LEU A 123 3.04 -5.30 -6.62
C LEU A 123 3.88 -4.28 -5.85
N PHE A 124 3.59 -2.99 -5.97
CA PHE A 124 4.36 -1.95 -5.29
C PHE A 124 4.21 -2.01 -3.78
N PHE A 125 2.99 -2.21 -3.28
CA PHE A 125 2.74 -2.24 -1.83
C PHE A 125 3.45 -3.44 -1.19
N TRP A 126 3.34 -4.62 -1.81
CA TRP A 126 4.05 -5.82 -1.36
C TRP A 126 5.56 -5.68 -1.46
N PHE A 127 6.06 -5.09 -2.55
CA PHE A 127 7.49 -4.93 -2.79
C PHE A 127 8.12 -4.02 -1.73
N TRP A 128 7.59 -2.81 -1.54
CA TRP A 128 8.14 -1.85 -0.59
C TRP A 128 7.94 -2.27 0.86
N ASP A 129 6.83 -2.95 1.18
CA ASP A 129 6.64 -3.58 2.49
C ASP A 129 7.74 -4.63 2.77
N SER A 130 8.02 -5.49 1.78
CA SER A 130 9.08 -6.51 1.90
C SER A 130 10.49 -5.90 2.03
N VAL A 131 10.72 -4.74 1.41
CA VAL A 131 12.00 -4.01 1.46
C VAL A 131 12.21 -3.35 2.82
N PHE A 132 11.24 -2.57 3.30
CA PHE A 132 11.43 -1.70 4.48
C PHE A 132 10.97 -2.33 5.79
N LEU A 133 9.88 -3.10 5.79
CA LEU A 133 9.17 -3.49 7.02
C LEU A 133 9.48 -4.92 7.45
N GLN A 134 9.70 -5.84 6.50
CA GLN A 134 9.92 -7.25 6.81
C GLN A 134 11.38 -7.54 7.25
N LYS A 135 11.86 -6.89 8.31
CA LYS A 135 13.13 -7.24 8.94
C LYS A 135 13.02 -8.61 9.60
N LYS A 136 14.08 -9.42 9.49
CA LYS A 136 14.18 -10.65 10.30
C LYS A 136 14.10 -10.21 11.75
N ARG A 137 13.20 -10.83 12.53
CA ARG A 137 13.37 -10.87 13.98
C ARG A 137 14.72 -11.55 14.18
N SER A 138 15.76 -10.78 14.47
CA SER A 138 17.00 -11.36 14.97
C SER A 138 16.60 -12.15 16.19
N ALA A 139 16.77 -13.46 16.13
CA ALA A 139 16.70 -14.30 17.31
C ALA A 139 17.74 -13.72 18.30
N SER A 140 17.26 -13.08 19.36
CA SER A 140 17.99 -12.92 20.61
C SER A 140 17.09 -13.45 21.71
#